data_AF-D5SK76-F1
#
_entry.id   AF-D5SK76-F1
#
_cell.length_a   1.000
_cell.length_b   1.000
_cell.length_c   1.000
_cell.angle_alpha   90.00
_cell.angle_beta   90.00
_cell.angle_gamma   90.00
#
_symmetry.space_group_name_H-M   'P 1'
#
loop_
_entity.id
_entity.type
_entity.pdbx_description
1 polymer ?
#
loop_
_entity_poly.entity_id
_entity_poly.type
_entity_poly.pdbx_seq_one_letter_code
_entity_poly.pdbx_strand_id
1 'polypeptide(L)'
;MDRHSPLRQRWSPRARRGVGESSTTRGSGVMRAKSSLLTPVLAIALGGTVLVGTVLVGAAEAAPAKYTHAQAAAQLRQAGIGWSSTGNCSDWNNRRCTSFTNINKTTIAGVVAFKGASRCTVVVTGGTEVGHASGRYSHRNGYKVDVSTRYRCVTRYITRNFERAGTRPDGAPLYKSRAGNVYANEGNHWDITYYNGRV
;
A
#
# COMPACT_ATOMS: atom_id res chain seq x y z
N MET A 1 1.89 -41.33 -47.90
CA MET A 1 3.10 -40.49 -48.08
C MET A 1 2.75 -39.11 -47.55
N ASP A 2 3.40 -38.47 -46.59
CA ASP A 2 4.52 -38.82 -45.73
C ASP A 2 4.44 -38.03 -44.43
N ARG A 3 5.10 -38.60 -43.43
CA ARG A 3 5.22 -38.17 -42.04
C ARG A 3 5.92 -36.80 -41.93
N HIS A 4 5.70 -36.05 -40.84
CA HIS A 4 6.70 -35.75 -39.80
C HIS A 4 6.25 -34.61 -38.86
N SER A 5 6.04 -34.97 -37.60
CA SER A 5 6.32 -34.17 -36.38
C SER A 5 7.61 -34.74 -35.77
N PRO A 6 8.17 -34.28 -34.62
CA PRO A 6 8.14 -32.97 -33.93
C PRO A 6 9.58 -32.54 -33.47
N LEU A 7 9.78 -31.32 -32.93
CA LEU A 7 10.92 -31.07 -32.02
C LEU A 7 10.53 -30.25 -30.78
N ARG A 8 10.60 -30.96 -29.65
CA ARG A 8 10.63 -30.48 -28.27
C ARG A 8 11.96 -29.77 -28.02
N GLN A 9 11.96 -28.68 -27.26
CA GLN A 9 13.18 -28.21 -26.59
C GLN A 9 13.03 -28.43 -25.08
N ARG A 10 13.96 -29.24 -24.58
CA ARG A 10 14.01 -29.89 -23.29
C ARG A 10 15.03 -29.12 -22.45
N TRP A 11 14.58 -28.44 -21.39
CA TRP A 11 15.49 -27.94 -20.37
C TRP A 11 15.78 -29.08 -19.37
N SER A 12 17.05 -29.30 -19.08
CA SER A 12 17.51 -30.28 -18.08
C SER A 12 18.76 -29.76 -17.36
N PRO A 13 19.04 -30.28 -16.14
CA PRO A 13 19.64 -29.52 -15.04
C PRO A 13 21.13 -29.84 -14.82
N ARG A 14 21.81 -29.01 -14.02
CA ARG A 14 23.11 -29.32 -13.40
C ARG A 14 23.14 -28.65 -12.01
N ALA A 15 23.03 -29.39 -10.89
CA ALA A 15 24.12 -29.97 -10.07
C ALA A 15 25.19 -28.93 -9.65
N ARG A 16 25.76 -28.90 -8.44
CA ARG A 16 25.70 -29.71 -7.20
C ARG A 16 26.58 -29.00 -6.14
N ARG A 17 26.27 -29.22 -4.86
CA ARG A 17 27.16 -29.35 -3.68
C ARG A 17 28.10 -28.21 -3.25
N GLY A 18 27.94 -27.82 -1.98
CA GLY A 18 28.99 -27.35 -1.08
C GLY A 18 28.55 -27.62 0.37
N VAL A 19 29.10 -28.66 0.99
CA VAL A 19 28.98 -29.02 2.40
C VAL A 19 30.17 -28.38 3.12
N GLY A 20 29.94 -27.78 4.29
CA GLY A 20 30.97 -27.26 5.18
C GLY A 20 30.45 -27.28 6.62
N GLU A 21 31.03 -28.20 7.40
CA GLU A 21 30.79 -28.55 8.79
C GLU A 21 31.18 -27.47 9.82
N SER A 22 30.53 -27.58 11.01
CA SER A 22 31.07 -27.46 12.39
C SER A 22 31.83 -26.17 12.79
N SER A 23 31.76 -25.60 13.99
CA SER A 23 31.47 -26.13 15.32
C SER A 23 31.39 -24.95 16.32
N THR A 24 30.51 -25.08 17.32
CA THR A 24 30.71 -24.80 18.76
C THR A 24 31.73 -23.73 19.19
N THR A 25 31.29 -22.67 19.90
CA THR A 25 31.65 -22.49 21.32
C THR A 25 30.71 -21.54 22.07
N ARG A 26 30.30 -22.03 23.24
CA ARG A 26 29.59 -21.36 24.33
C ARG A 26 30.60 -20.54 25.14
N GLY A 27 30.23 -19.35 25.58
CA GLY A 27 31.08 -18.51 26.44
C GLY A 27 30.28 -17.53 27.28
N SER A 28 29.77 -17.98 28.42
CA SER A 28 29.36 -17.12 29.53
C SER A 28 30.61 -16.54 30.20
N GLY A 29 30.60 -15.24 30.47
CA GLY A 29 31.68 -14.55 31.18
C GLY A 29 31.15 -13.38 31.99
N VAL A 30 30.61 -13.66 33.17
CA VAL A 30 30.47 -12.70 34.26
C VAL A 30 31.85 -12.56 34.89
N MET A 31 32.39 -11.35 35.03
CA MET A 31 32.94 -10.85 36.30
C MET A 31 33.66 -9.49 36.22
N ARG A 32 33.45 -8.75 37.32
CA ARG A 32 34.39 -7.89 38.07
C ARG A 32 34.58 -6.44 37.64
N ALA A 33 33.95 -5.60 38.45
CA ALA A 33 34.34 -4.24 38.78
C ALA A 33 35.80 -4.12 39.25
N LYS A 34 36.43 -2.98 38.95
CA LYS A 34 37.52 -2.39 39.73
C LYS A 34 37.35 -0.87 39.80
N SER A 35 37.49 -0.40 41.03
CA SER A 35 37.24 0.95 41.53
C SER A 35 38.41 1.93 41.31
N SER A 36 38.09 3.20 41.57
CA SER A 36 38.98 4.29 42.05
C SER A 36 39.70 5.12 40.99
N LEU A 37 39.42 6.43 40.95
CA LEU A 37 40.10 7.43 41.78
C LEU A 37 39.31 8.73 41.84
N LEU A 38 39.14 9.25 43.06
CA LEU A 38 38.62 10.57 43.38
C LEU A 38 39.71 11.63 43.16
N THR A 39 39.37 12.77 42.58
CA THR A 39 40.03 14.06 42.84
C THR A 39 38.96 15.16 42.92
N PRO A 40 38.98 16.04 43.95
CA PRO A 40 37.96 17.06 44.16
C PRO A 40 38.40 18.42 43.60
N VAL A 41 37.49 19.19 43.00
CA VAL A 41 37.55 20.66 43.06
C VAL A 41 36.13 21.19 43.19
N LEU A 42 35.92 21.88 44.31
CA LEU A 42 34.76 22.68 44.66
C LEU A 42 34.80 24.01 43.88
N ALA A 43 33.73 24.33 43.16
CA ALA A 43 33.43 25.71 42.78
C ALA A 43 31.91 25.92 42.85
N ILE A 44 31.51 26.81 43.76
CA ILE A 44 30.14 27.27 43.96
C ILE A 44 29.76 28.21 42.82
N ALA A 45 28.66 27.91 42.13
CA ALA A 45 27.90 28.93 41.41
C ALA A 45 26.41 28.59 41.53
N LEU A 46 25.66 29.46 42.22
CA LEU A 46 24.21 29.50 42.20
C LEU A 46 23.76 29.88 40.78
N GLY A 47 23.68 28.90 39.90
CA GLY A 47 23.16 29.05 38.55
C GLY A 47 21.78 28.41 38.48
N GLY A 48 20.73 29.22 38.44
CA GLY A 48 19.34 28.76 38.39
C GLY A 48 19.13 27.74 37.28
N THR A 49 18.51 26.62 37.62
CA THR A 49 18.10 25.59 36.67
C THR A 49 17.01 26.18 35.78
N VAL A 50 17.40 26.66 34.60
CA VAL A 50 16.42 26.97 33.55
C VAL A 50 15.84 25.63 33.09
N LEU A 51 14.65 25.29 33.59
CA LEU A 51 13.80 24.28 32.99
C LEU A 51 13.44 24.77 31.58
N VAL A 52 14.27 24.43 30.60
CA VAL A 52 13.90 24.59 29.19
C VAL A 52 12.80 23.56 28.93
N GLY A 53 11.55 23.99 29.13
CA GLY A 53 10.38 23.20 28.77
C GLY A 53 10.45 22.89 27.28
N THR A 54 10.72 21.63 26.94
CA THR A 54 10.60 21.14 25.57
C THR A 54 9.13 21.19 25.18
N VAL A 55 8.75 22.25 24.47
CA VAL A 55 7.43 22.31 23.82
C VAL A 55 7.44 21.25 22.72
N LEU A 56 6.81 20.10 22.99
CA LEU A 56 6.47 19.11 21.98
C LEU A 56 5.41 19.73 21.07
N VAL A 57 5.84 20.50 20.07
CA VAL A 57 4.96 20.93 18.99
C VAL A 57 4.59 19.66 18.23
N GLY A 58 3.37 19.17 18.44
CA GLY A 58 2.84 18.05 17.67
C GLY A 58 2.91 18.39 16.18
N ALA A 59 3.63 17.56 15.41
CA ALA A 59 3.67 17.71 13.96
C ALA A 59 2.24 17.56 13.43
N ALA A 60 1.65 18.64 12.91
CA ALA A 60 0.43 18.54 12.15
C ALA A 60 0.75 17.73 10.89
N GLU A 61 0.16 16.53 10.77
CA GLU A 61 0.32 15.69 9.59
C GLU A 61 -0.19 16.48 8.37
N ALA A 62 0.70 16.86 7.47
CA ALA A 62 0.32 17.61 6.28
C ALA A 62 -0.74 16.84 5.49
N ALA A 63 -1.76 17.56 5.00
CA ALA A 63 -2.79 16.94 4.16
C ALA A 63 -2.11 16.22 2.97
N PRO A 64 -2.59 15.02 2.57
CA PRO A 64 -1.95 14.30 1.48
C PRO A 64 -1.98 15.14 0.20
N ALA A 65 -0.85 15.17 -0.51
CA ALA A 65 -0.81 15.83 -1.81
C ALA A 65 -1.86 15.23 -2.75
N LYS A 66 -2.55 16.11 -3.48
CA LYS A 66 -3.68 15.75 -4.35
C LYS A 66 -3.37 15.94 -5.83
N TYR A 67 -4.11 15.24 -6.67
CA TYR A 67 -4.18 15.50 -8.11
C TYR A 67 -5.48 16.20 -8.50
N THR A 68 -5.41 16.99 -9.56
CA THR A 68 -6.59 17.29 -10.39
C THR A 68 -7.03 16.03 -11.15
N HIS A 69 -8.25 16.00 -11.68
CA HIS A 69 -8.71 14.87 -12.48
C HIS A 69 -7.78 14.59 -13.67
N ALA A 70 -7.40 15.63 -14.43
CA ALA A 70 -6.54 15.49 -15.61
C ALA A 70 -5.16 14.90 -15.27
N GLN A 71 -4.56 15.34 -14.17
CA GLN A 71 -3.27 14.80 -13.72
C GLN A 71 -3.38 13.32 -13.33
N ALA A 72 -4.39 12.95 -12.54
CA ALA A 72 -4.63 11.57 -12.16
C ALA A 72 -4.91 10.67 -13.38
N ALA A 73 -5.75 11.13 -14.29
CA ALA A 73 -6.07 10.45 -15.55
C ALA A 73 -4.82 10.21 -16.41
N ALA A 74 -3.90 11.18 -16.49
CA ALA A 74 -2.64 11.00 -17.20
C ALA A 74 -1.77 9.89 -16.57
N GLN A 75 -1.65 9.86 -15.24
CA GLN A 75 -0.91 8.80 -14.54
C GLN A 75 -1.52 7.41 -14.77
N LEU A 76 -2.86 7.29 -14.69
CA LEU A 76 -3.55 6.03 -14.94
C LEU A 76 -3.35 5.55 -16.38
N ARG A 77 -3.49 6.44 -17.37
CA ARG A 77 -3.24 6.10 -18.79
C ARG A 77 -1.81 5.63 -19.03
N GLN A 78 -0.82 6.34 -18.48
CA GLN A 78 0.60 5.96 -18.58
C GLN A 78 0.86 4.56 -18.01
N ALA A 79 0.16 4.16 -16.95
CA ALA A 79 0.26 2.83 -16.37
C ALA A 79 -0.61 1.76 -17.06
N GLY A 80 -1.31 2.10 -18.16
CA GLY A 80 -2.20 1.18 -18.86
C GLY A 80 -3.44 0.80 -18.03
N ILE A 81 -3.93 1.72 -17.19
CA ILE A 81 -5.16 1.57 -16.41
C ILE A 81 -6.27 2.37 -17.08
N GLY A 82 -7.38 1.70 -17.39
CA GLY A 82 -8.57 2.33 -17.93
C GLY A 82 -9.52 2.81 -16.81
N TRP A 83 -10.52 3.60 -17.19
CA TRP A 83 -11.68 3.88 -16.34
C TRP A 83 -12.95 3.98 -17.18
N SER A 84 -14.10 3.87 -16.52
CA SER A 84 -15.42 3.93 -17.14
C SER A 84 -16.36 4.75 -16.28
N SER A 85 -17.00 5.76 -16.87
CA SER A 85 -18.03 6.58 -16.23
C SER A 85 -19.38 6.33 -16.92
N THR A 86 -20.40 5.99 -16.14
CA THR A 86 -21.76 5.76 -16.68
C THR A 86 -22.39 7.04 -17.22
N GLY A 87 -22.08 8.19 -16.64
CA GLY A 87 -22.51 9.51 -17.11
C GLY A 87 -21.61 10.14 -18.18
N ASN A 88 -20.57 9.43 -18.63
CA ASN A 88 -19.56 9.94 -19.59
C ASN A 88 -18.99 11.32 -19.17
N CYS A 89 -18.64 11.47 -17.90
CA CYS A 89 -18.24 12.74 -17.30
C CYS A 89 -17.23 12.54 -16.15
N SER A 90 -16.62 13.63 -15.70
CA SER A 90 -15.64 13.65 -14.60
C SER A 90 -15.99 14.64 -13.47
N ASP A 91 -17.24 15.13 -13.43
CA ASP A 91 -17.69 16.04 -12.38
C ASP A 91 -17.84 15.30 -11.04
N TRP A 92 -17.03 15.66 -10.05
CA TRP A 92 -17.08 15.06 -8.71
C TRP A 92 -18.38 15.34 -7.95
N ASN A 93 -19.17 16.34 -8.35
CA ASN A 93 -20.47 16.63 -7.74
C ASN A 93 -21.62 15.85 -8.38
N ASN A 94 -21.33 14.95 -9.32
CA ASN A 94 -22.32 14.11 -9.97
C ASN A 94 -22.02 12.62 -9.77
N ARG A 95 -22.95 11.90 -9.11
CA ARG A 95 -22.82 10.47 -8.75
C ARG A 95 -22.71 9.51 -9.95
N ARG A 96 -23.01 9.97 -11.17
CA ARG A 96 -22.89 9.17 -12.40
C ARG A 96 -21.52 9.33 -13.07
N CYS A 97 -20.72 10.31 -12.63
CA CYS A 97 -19.38 10.51 -13.15
C CYS A 97 -18.38 9.59 -12.45
N THR A 98 -17.26 9.31 -13.12
CA THR A 98 -16.06 8.81 -12.43
C THR A 98 -15.10 9.97 -12.36
N SER A 99 -14.95 10.54 -11.16
CA SER A 99 -14.06 11.70 -10.97
C SER A 99 -12.79 11.30 -10.24
N PHE A 100 -11.72 12.05 -10.50
CA PHE A 100 -10.46 11.95 -9.76
C PHE A 100 -10.07 13.31 -9.19
N THR A 101 -10.98 14.27 -9.18
CA THR A 101 -10.75 15.59 -8.60
C THR A 101 -10.44 15.44 -7.12
N ASN A 102 -9.34 16.04 -6.66
CA ASN A 102 -8.87 15.96 -5.27
C ASN A 102 -8.56 14.53 -4.78
N ILE A 103 -8.25 13.60 -5.70
CA ILE A 103 -7.78 12.27 -5.32
C ILE A 103 -6.36 12.36 -4.73
N ASN A 104 -6.03 11.52 -3.75
CA ASN A 104 -4.68 11.48 -3.20
C ASN A 104 -3.69 10.97 -4.25
N LYS A 105 -2.51 11.59 -4.34
CA LYS A 105 -1.40 11.08 -5.16
C LYS A 105 -1.03 9.65 -4.74
N THR A 106 -1.10 9.35 -3.44
CA THR A 106 -0.84 8.01 -2.89
C THR A 106 -1.88 6.97 -3.34
N THR A 107 -3.15 7.35 -3.47
CA THR A 107 -4.19 6.45 -4.00
C THR A 107 -3.90 6.10 -5.46
N ILE A 108 -3.56 7.07 -6.30
CA ILE A 108 -3.17 6.79 -7.70
C ILE A 108 -1.92 5.91 -7.75
N ALA A 109 -0.89 6.21 -6.96
CA ALA A 109 0.32 5.38 -6.88
C ALA A 109 -0.01 3.93 -6.44
N GLY A 110 -0.93 3.76 -5.48
CA GLY A 110 -1.35 2.45 -5.01
C GLY A 110 -2.07 1.63 -6.09
N VAL A 111 -2.96 2.25 -6.87
CA VAL A 111 -3.63 1.58 -8.00
C VAL A 111 -2.63 1.19 -9.09
N VAL A 112 -1.64 2.04 -9.37
CA VAL A 112 -0.54 1.73 -10.30
C VAL A 112 0.31 0.56 -9.80
N ALA A 113 0.67 0.56 -8.51
CA ALA A 113 1.38 -0.55 -7.89
C ALA A 113 0.56 -1.85 -7.94
N PHE A 114 -0.75 -1.77 -7.71
CA PHE A 114 -1.67 -2.90 -7.81
C PHE A 114 -1.73 -3.47 -9.24
N LYS A 115 -1.82 -2.60 -10.25
CA LYS A 115 -1.74 -2.99 -11.67
C LYS A 115 -0.42 -3.71 -11.99
N GLY A 116 0.70 -3.19 -11.49
CA GLY A 116 2.02 -3.80 -11.68
C GLY A 116 2.13 -5.18 -11.02
N ALA A 117 1.74 -5.28 -9.75
CA ALA A 117 1.84 -6.52 -8.98
C ALA A 117 0.90 -7.62 -9.49
N SER A 118 -0.35 -7.25 -9.80
CA SER A 118 -1.35 -8.20 -10.28
C SER A 118 -1.18 -8.60 -11.75
N ARG A 119 -0.56 -7.71 -12.55
CA ARG A 119 -0.49 -7.79 -14.01
C ARG A 119 -1.88 -7.91 -14.68
N CYS A 120 -2.96 -7.67 -13.94
CA CYS A 120 -4.34 -7.79 -14.43
C CYS A 120 -4.75 -6.56 -15.24
N THR A 121 -5.75 -6.71 -16.12
CA THR A 121 -6.48 -5.53 -16.63
C THR A 121 -7.24 -4.88 -15.48
N VAL A 122 -6.92 -3.62 -15.19
CA VAL A 122 -7.56 -2.82 -14.14
C VAL A 122 -8.38 -1.73 -14.81
N VAL A 123 -9.66 -1.65 -14.43
CA VAL A 123 -10.58 -0.60 -14.88
C VAL A 123 -11.22 0.03 -13.64
N VAL A 124 -10.98 1.32 -13.46
CA VAL A 124 -11.57 2.12 -12.38
C VAL A 124 -12.99 2.54 -12.77
N THR A 125 -13.95 2.40 -11.88
CA THR A 125 -15.37 2.72 -12.11
C THR A 125 -15.89 3.84 -11.22
N GLY A 126 -15.14 4.20 -10.19
CA GLY A 126 -15.48 5.22 -9.22
C GLY A 126 -14.22 5.79 -8.57
N GLY A 127 -14.29 7.04 -8.15
CA GLY A 127 -13.18 7.77 -7.56
C GLY A 127 -13.68 8.71 -6.49
N THR A 128 -13.72 10.01 -6.78
CA THR A 128 -14.01 11.06 -5.78
C THR A 128 -15.39 11.69 -5.91
N GLU A 129 -16.25 11.13 -6.77
CA GLU A 129 -17.62 11.60 -6.94
C GLU A 129 -18.48 11.50 -5.67
N VAL A 130 -19.57 12.26 -5.64
CA VAL A 130 -20.60 12.17 -4.58
C VAL A 130 -21.39 10.86 -4.65
N GLY A 131 -22.03 10.50 -3.54
CA GLY A 131 -22.90 9.32 -3.45
C GLY A 131 -22.32 8.20 -2.59
N HIS A 132 -21.10 8.38 -2.09
CA HIS A 132 -20.41 7.42 -1.21
C HIS A 132 -20.50 7.80 0.26
N ALA A 133 -20.28 6.83 1.15
CA ALA A 133 -20.22 7.06 2.60
C ALA A 133 -19.12 8.07 2.98
N SER A 134 -19.43 8.94 3.94
CA SER A 134 -18.48 9.90 4.50
C SER A 134 -17.50 9.23 5.47
N GLY A 135 -16.39 9.90 5.74
CA GLY A 135 -15.40 9.46 6.74
C GLY A 135 -13.99 9.88 6.34
N ARG A 136 -13.03 9.74 7.25
CA ARG A 136 -11.63 10.10 7.01
C ARG A 136 -11.08 9.43 5.75
N TYR A 137 -11.21 8.10 5.68
CA TYR A 137 -10.79 7.30 4.54
C TYR A 137 -11.98 7.00 3.62
N SER A 138 -12.39 8.00 2.84
CA SER A 138 -13.56 7.95 1.95
C SER A 138 -13.20 8.28 0.50
N HIS A 139 -14.13 8.01 -0.41
CA HIS A 139 -14.08 8.43 -1.82
C HIS A 139 -13.90 9.94 -1.92
N ARG A 140 -14.76 10.70 -1.22
CA ARG A 140 -14.74 12.17 -1.27
C ARG A 140 -13.40 12.75 -0.79
N ASN A 141 -12.77 12.11 0.20
CA ASN A 141 -11.46 12.50 0.70
C ASN A 141 -10.30 11.92 -0.12
N GLY A 142 -10.57 11.26 -1.25
CA GLY A 142 -9.58 10.83 -2.22
C GLY A 142 -8.75 9.62 -1.82
N TYR A 143 -9.21 8.83 -0.84
CA TYR A 143 -8.51 7.64 -0.34
C TYR A 143 -8.89 6.35 -1.08
N LYS A 144 -10.00 6.37 -1.81
CA LYS A 144 -10.63 5.17 -2.37
C LYS A 144 -10.79 5.27 -3.87
N VAL A 145 -10.79 4.10 -4.52
CA VAL A 145 -11.27 3.94 -5.89
C VAL A 145 -12.07 2.65 -5.98
N ASP A 146 -13.04 2.64 -6.89
CA ASP A 146 -13.77 1.43 -7.25
C ASP A 146 -13.11 0.79 -8.46
N VAL A 147 -12.80 -0.51 -8.37
CA VAL A 147 -12.22 -1.29 -9.47
C VAL A 147 -13.21 -2.37 -9.90
N SER A 148 -13.49 -2.42 -11.20
CA SER A 148 -14.46 -3.35 -11.76
C SER A 148 -14.09 -4.82 -11.51
N THR A 149 -15.10 -5.64 -11.17
CA THR A 149 -14.95 -7.11 -11.10
C THR A 149 -15.13 -7.80 -12.46
N ARG A 150 -15.37 -7.03 -13.55
CA ARG A 150 -15.56 -7.56 -14.91
C ARG A 150 -14.40 -8.45 -15.34
N TYR A 151 -13.16 -8.04 -15.04
CA TYR A 151 -11.97 -8.84 -15.30
C TYR A 151 -11.67 -9.72 -14.07
N ARG A 152 -12.04 -11.00 -14.16
CA ARG A 152 -11.90 -11.97 -13.06
C ARG A 152 -10.48 -12.13 -12.51
N CYS A 153 -9.46 -11.72 -13.26
CA CYS A 153 -8.07 -11.65 -12.82
C CYS A 153 -7.93 -10.84 -11.51
N VAL A 154 -8.58 -9.67 -11.40
CA VAL A 154 -8.49 -8.80 -10.22
C VAL A 154 -8.98 -9.53 -8.98
N THR A 155 -10.20 -10.07 -9.04
CA THR A 155 -10.79 -10.85 -7.95
C THR A 155 -9.91 -12.03 -7.56
N ARG A 156 -9.43 -12.81 -8.56
CA ARG A 156 -8.56 -13.97 -8.31
C ARG A 156 -7.23 -13.58 -7.66
N TYR A 157 -6.64 -12.46 -8.08
CA TYR A 157 -5.38 -11.99 -7.51
C TYR A 157 -5.58 -11.59 -6.05
N ILE A 158 -6.59 -10.76 -5.76
CA ILE A 158 -6.88 -10.29 -4.41
C ILE A 158 -7.14 -11.47 -3.47
N THR A 159 -8.07 -12.37 -3.84
CA THR A 159 -8.47 -13.47 -2.95
C THR A 159 -7.41 -14.54 -2.74
N ARG A 160 -6.40 -14.62 -3.61
CA ARG A 160 -5.28 -15.57 -3.46
C ARG A 160 -4.06 -15.00 -2.75
N ASN A 161 -3.84 -13.69 -2.83
CA ASN A 161 -2.59 -13.08 -2.37
C ASN A 161 -2.77 -12.21 -1.12
N PHE A 162 -3.98 -11.74 -0.83
CA PHE A 162 -4.25 -10.87 0.31
C PHE A 162 -4.93 -11.64 1.43
N GLU A 163 -4.66 -11.22 2.67
CA GLU A 163 -5.21 -11.82 3.86
C GLU A 163 -6.68 -11.46 4.00
N ARG A 164 -7.55 -12.41 4.32
CA ARG A 164 -8.96 -12.12 4.60
C ARG A 164 -9.07 -11.42 5.96
N ALA A 165 -9.65 -10.23 5.97
CA ALA A 165 -9.68 -9.32 7.11
C ALA A 165 -11.09 -9.14 7.73
N GLY A 166 -11.98 -10.12 7.52
CA GLY A 166 -13.35 -10.10 8.03
C GLY A 166 -14.39 -9.69 6.98
N THR A 167 -15.49 -9.12 7.44
CA THR A 167 -16.64 -8.70 6.62
C THR A 167 -17.15 -7.35 7.15
N ARG A 168 -17.47 -6.41 6.26
CA ARG A 168 -18.11 -5.13 6.60
C ARG A 168 -19.57 -5.33 7.06
N PRO A 169 -20.17 -4.34 7.76
CA PRO A 169 -21.58 -4.41 8.17
C PRO A 169 -22.58 -4.59 7.02
N ASP A 170 -22.26 -4.11 5.82
CA ASP A 170 -23.04 -4.31 4.58
C ASP A 170 -22.85 -5.70 3.94
N GLY A 171 -22.07 -6.58 4.56
CA GLY A 171 -21.81 -7.93 4.08
C GLY A 171 -20.62 -8.06 3.13
N ALA A 172 -19.93 -6.97 2.77
CA ALA A 172 -18.79 -7.02 1.85
C ALA A 172 -17.57 -7.71 2.52
N PRO A 173 -17.06 -8.84 1.97
CA PRO A 173 -15.84 -9.47 2.47
C PRO A 173 -14.64 -8.53 2.30
N LEU A 174 -13.81 -8.43 3.35
CA LEU A 174 -12.60 -7.61 3.36
C LEU A 174 -11.35 -8.45 3.13
N TYR A 175 -10.42 -7.88 2.37
CA TYR A 175 -9.08 -8.40 2.16
C TYR A 175 -8.05 -7.30 2.44
N LYS A 176 -6.90 -7.67 3.00
CA LYS A 176 -5.83 -6.73 3.35
C LYS A 176 -4.53 -7.16 2.69
N SER A 177 -3.96 -6.22 1.94
CA SER A 177 -2.64 -6.38 1.33
C SER A 177 -1.52 -6.27 2.38
N ARG A 178 -0.31 -6.71 2.06
CA ARG A 178 0.84 -6.61 2.98
C ARG A 178 1.20 -5.15 3.29
N ALA A 179 0.97 -4.25 2.35
CA ALA A 179 1.11 -2.81 2.55
C ALA A 179 0.01 -2.20 3.44
N GLY A 180 -0.99 -2.98 3.87
CA GLY A 180 -2.05 -2.54 4.76
C GLY A 180 -3.27 -1.93 4.07
N ASN A 181 -3.28 -1.79 2.74
CA ASN A 181 -4.46 -1.36 1.99
C ASN A 181 -5.58 -2.40 2.08
N VAL A 182 -6.82 -1.91 2.08
CA VAL A 182 -8.03 -2.72 2.30
C VAL A 182 -8.87 -2.77 1.03
N TYR A 183 -9.35 -3.96 0.70
CA TYR A 183 -10.09 -4.28 -0.51
C TYR A 183 -11.42 -4.91 -0.08
N ALA A 184 -12.53 -4.20 -0.27
CA ALA A 184 -13.86 -4.68 0.03
C ALA A 184 -14.52 -5.21 -1.25
N ASN A 185 -15.02 -6.44 -1.23
CA ASN A 185 -15.73 -7.01 -2.36
C ASN A 185 -17.23 -6.71 -2.25
N GLU A 186 -17.73 -5.75 -3.02
CA GLU A 186 -19.16 -5.39 -3.07
C GLU A 186 -19.90 -6.15 -4.20
N GLY A 187 -19.23 -7.13 -4.83
CA GLY A 187 -19.78 -8.02 -5.85
C GLY A 187 -19.65 -7.46 -7.27
N ASN A 188 -20.22 -6.28 -7.54
CA ASN A 188 -20.12 -5.62 -8.84
C ASN A 188 -18.80 -4.84 -9.04
N HIS A 189 -18.15 -4.43 -7.95
CA HIS A 189 -16.84 -3.81 -7.94
C HIS A 189 -16.09 -4.13 -6.65
N TRP A 190 -14.79 -3.83 -6.65
CA TRP A 190 -13.94 -3.75 -5.48
C TRP A 190 -13.85 -2.32 -5.03
N ASP A 191 -14.27 -2.06 -3.80
CA ASP A 191 -14.08 -0.78 -3.13
C ASP A 191 -12.74 -0.83 -2.37
N ILE A 192 -11.74 -0.11 -2.87
CA ILE A 192 -10.34 -0.23 -2.41
C ILE A 192 -9.90 1.05 -1.70
N THR A 193 -9.49 0.91 -0.45
CA THR A 193 -8.91 1.99 0.36
C THR A 193 -7.38 1.91 0.37
N TYR A 194 -6.73 2.99 -0.05
CA TYR A 194 -5.28 3.12 -0.08
C TYR A 194 -4.77 4.04 1.04
N TYR A 195 -3.96 3.51 1.95
CA TYR A 195 -3.24 4.28 2.97
C TYR A 195 -1.84 4.71 2.50
N ASN A 196 -1.32 4.04 1.47
CA ASN A 196 -0.01 4.32 0.87
C ASN A 196 0.00 3.87 -0.61
N GLY A 197 1.11 4.15 -1.30
CA GLY A 197 1.30 3.82 -2.72
C GLY A 197 1.88 2.43 -3.00
N ARG A 198 1.82 1.48 -2.07
CA ARG A 198 2.36 0.11 -2.19
C ARG A 198 1.22 -0.92 -2.16
N VAL A 199 1.53 -2.19 -2.39
CA VAL A 199 0.57 -3.31 -2.35
C VAL A 199 1.20 -4.50 -1.63
#